data_AF-D0QBW8-F1
#
_entry.id   AF-D0QBW8-F1
#
_cell.length_a   1.000
_cell.length_b   1.000
_cell.length_c   1.000
_cell.angle_alpha   90.00
_cell.angle_beta   90.00
_cell.angle_gamma   90.00
#
_symmetry.space_group_name_H-M   'P 1'
#
loop_
_entity.id
_entity.type
_entity.pdbx_description
1 polymer ?
#
loop_
_entity_poly.entity_id
_entity_poly.type
_entity_poly.pdbx_seq_one_letter_code
_entity_poly.pdbx_strand_id
1 'polypeptide(L)'
;YIANKFMKGYIGSANIDTNSRLCMSSAVAAYKRAFGEDVVPCDYSDLECTDLLVITGSNTAWAHPVLFQRIQRAKLKNPDMKVIVVDPRKTETCTVADLHLPLKPGSDVALFNGLLSYANAQGRIDKSVVESYAEGLDETLSSANALTLDDVAEVCDLDISSIKAFFDAFCEASSAITFYSMGVNQSSAGVDKAQAIINCHLAMDLIAKDGCGPFSIT
;
A
#
# COMPACT_ATOMS: atom_id res chain seq x y z
N TYR A 1 24.21 13.86 -7.93
CA TYR A 1 25.46 13.46 -7.25
C TYR A 1 26.43 14.63 -7.05
N ILE A 2 26.95 15.26 -8.11
CA ILE A 2 28.02 16.30 -8.01
C ILE A 2 27.63 17.45 -7.08
N ALA A 3 26.43 18.02 -7.23
CA ALA A 3 25.95 19.11 -6.37
C ALA A 3 25.91 18.73 -4.88
N ASN A 4 25.49 17.50 -4.55
CA ASN A 4 25.47 17.00 -3.16
C ASN A 4 26.88 16.85 -2.58
N LYS A 5 27.84 16.35 -3.36
CA LYS A 5 29.24 16.25 -2.93
C LYS A 5 29.86 17.63 -2.73
N PHE A 6 29.57 18.58 -3.62
CA PHE A 6 30.04 19.97 -3.49
C PHE A 6 29.48 20.64 -2.23
N MET A 7 28.16 20.61 -2.03
CA MET A 7 27.51 21.26 -0.88
C MET A 7 27.96 20.67 0.46
N LYS A 8 27.97 19.33 0.59
CA LYS A 8 28.31 18.68 1.87
C LYS A 8 29.81 18.59 2.10
N GLY A 9 30.58 18.27 1.06
CA GLY A 9 32.01 17.96 1.18
C GLY A 9 32.95 19.15 1.04
N TYR A 10 32.61 20.14 0.20
CA TYR A 10 33.45 21.33 0.01
C TYR A 10 32.93 22.54 0.78
N ILE A 11 31.65 22.87 0.59
CA ILE A 11 31.02 24.01 1.30
C ILE A 11 30.82 23.70 2.79
N GLY A 12 30.63 22.43 3.16
CA GLY A 12 30.38 22.02 4.54
C GLY A 12 28.96 22.29 5.03
N SER A 13 28.00 22.44 4.10
CA SER A 13 26.58 22.68 4.43
C SER A 13 25.72 21.47 4.07
N ALA A 14 24.79 21.13 4.96
CA ALA A 14 23.76 20.13 4.70
C ALA A 14 22.55 20.69 3.95
N ASN A 15 22.54 21.99 3.61
CA ASN A 15 21.43 22.67 2.92
C ASN A 15 21.40 22.31 1.43
N ILE A 16 21.03 21.07 1.13
CA ILE A 16 20.75 20.61 -0.21
C ILE A 16 19.54 19.68 -0.17
N ASP A 17 18.62 19.90 -1.11
CA ASP A 17 17.39 19.13 -1.19
C ASP A 17 16.91 19.00 -2.64
N THR A 18 15.89 18.18 -2.85
CA THR A 18 15.27 17.95 -4.16
C THR A 18 13.75 18.03 -4.04
N ASN A 19 13.07 18.16 -5.18
CA ASN A 19 11.61 18.09 -5.23
C ASN A 19 11.05 16.72 -4.78
N SER A 20 11.89 15.69 -4.63
CA SER A 20 11.50 14.40 -4.03
C SER A 20 10.93 14.57 -2.62
N ARG A 21 11.26 15.65 -1.90
CA ARG A 21 10.61 16.00 -0.62
C ARG A 21 9.10 16.25 -0.77
N LEU A 22 8.65 16.73 -1.93
CA LEU A 22 7.24 17.00 -2.21
C LEU A 22 6.50 15.76 -2.74
N CYS A 23 7.21 14.64 -2.90
CA CYS A 23 6.72 13.46 -3.60
C CYS A 23 6.95 12.19 -2.77
N MET A 24 8.19 11.71 -2.70
CA MET A 24 8.52 10.37 -2.20
C MET A 24 8.94 10.32 -0.73
N SER A 25 9.13 11.46 -0.05
CA SER A 25 9.66 11.49 1.32
C SER A 25 8.87 10.63 2.31
N SER A 26 7.55 10.56 2.15
CA SER A 26 6.68 9.75 3.01
C SER A 26 6.94 8.26 2.85
N ALA A 27 7.07 7.79 1.60
CA ALA A 27 7.41 6.41 1.29
C ALA A 27 8.81 6.04 1.78
N VAL A 28 9.81 6.90 1.55
CA VAL A 28 11.19 6.70 2.04
C VAL A 28 11.22 6.52 3.55
N ALA A 29 10.49 7.37 4.28
CA ALA A 29 10.44 7.28 5.74
C ALA A 29 9.72 6.00 6.23
N ALA A 30 8.66 5.58 5.55
CA ALA A 30 7.94 4.35 5.87
C ALA A 30 8.78 3.09 5.59
N TYR A 31 9.43 3.00 4.43
CA TYR A 31 10.32 1.89 4.10
C TYR A 31 11.50 1.81 5.06
N LYS A 32 12.13 2.93 5.42
CA LYS A 32 13.19 2.93 6.44
C LYS A 32 12.68 2.50 7.82
N ARG A 33 11.47 2.90 8.19
CA ARG A 33 10.85 2.48 9.46
C ARG A 33 10.59 0.98 9.48
N ALA A 34 10.12 0.40 8.36
CA ALA A 34 9.78 -1.01 8.28
C ALA A 34 10.97 -1.94 8.01
N PHE A 35 11.91 -1.52 7.17
CA PHE A 35 12.96 -2.38 6.61
C PHE A 35 14.39 -1.92 6.96
N GLY A 36 14.54 -0.78 7.64
CA GLY A 36 15.84 -0.18 7.94
C GLY A 36 16.50 0.55 6.75
N GLU A 37 15.98 0.36 5.53
CA GLU A 37 16.48 0.99 4.30
C GLU A 37 15.32 1.43 3.39
N ASP A 38 15.61 2.36 2.47
CA ASP A 38 14.69 2.77 1.42
C ASP A 38 14.66 1.73 0.29
N VAL A 39 13.94 0.63 0.52
CA VAL A 39 13.82 -0.51 -0.40
C VAL A 39 12.35 -0.75 -0.74
N VAL A 40 12.06 -0.84 -2.04
CA VAL A 40 10.78 -1.31 -2.57
C VAL A 40 10.91 -2.82 -2.80
N PRO A 41 10.12 -3.68 -2.13
CA PRO A 41 10.27 -5.13 -2.18
C PRO A 41 9.61 -5.77 -3.42
N CYS A 42 9.29 -4.97 -4.44
CA CYS A 42 8.60 -5.40 -5.66
C CYS A 42 9.29 -4.83 -6.90
N ASP A 43 9.07 -5.48 -8.04
CA ASP A 43 9.38 -4.95 -9.36
C ASP A 43 8.14 -4.90 -10.26
N TYR A 44 8.28 -4.36 -11.48
CA TYR A 44 7.14 -4.19 -12.37
C TYR A 44 6.58 -5.50 -12.94
N SER A 45 7.32 -6.61 -12.88
CA SER A 45 6.83 -7.93 -13.30
C SER A 45 5.84 -8.52 -12.31
N ASP A 46 5.94 -8.15 -11.03
CA ASP A 46 4.97 -8.55 -9.99
C ASP A 46 3.54 -8.12 -10.36
N LEU A 47 3.37 -6.96 -11.00
CA LEU A 47 2.07 -6.45 -11.48
C LEU A 47 1.38 -7.39 -12.48
N GLU A 48 2.11 -8.34 -13.07
CA GLU A 48 1.59 -9.29 -14.06
C GLU A 48 1.27 -10.67 -13.47
N CYS A 49 1.68 -10.96 -12.24
CA CYS A 49 1.56 -12.29 -11.61
C CYS A 49 0.92 -12.27 -10.21
N THR A 50 0.26 -11.19 -9.82
CA THR A 50 -0.49 -11.11 -8.55
C THR A 50 -1.96 -11.52 -8.70
N ASP A 51 -2.53 -12.15 -7.68
CA ASP A 51 -3.96 -12.50 -7.62
C ASP A 51 -4.82 -11.29 -7.25
N LEU A 52 -4.26 -10.39 -6.42
CA LEU A 52 -4.93 -9.18 -5.97
C LEU A 52 -4.04 -7.94 -6.16
N LEU A 53 -4.48 -7.03 -7.02
CA LEU A 53 -3.88 -5.71 -7.17
C LEU A 53 -4.75 -4.64 -6.51
N VAL A 54 -4.24 -4.03 -5.45
CA VAL A 54 -4.88 -2.89 -4.77
C VAL A 54 -4.19 -1.60 -5.20
N ILE A 55 -4.87 -0.78 -6.00
CA ILE A 55 -4.36 0.51 -6.47
C ILE A 55 -4.85 1.60 -5.51
N THR A 56 -3.95 2.17 -4.71
CA THR A 56 -4.31 3.10 -3.61
C THR A 56 -3.77 4.50 -3.85
N GLY A 57 -4.65 5.49 -3.92
CA GLY A 57 -4.26 6.89 -4.11
C GLY A 57 -3.44 7.13 -5.38
N SER A 58 -3.71 6.37 -6.44
CA SER A 58 -3.00 6.44 -7.71
C SER A 58 -3.96 6.46 -8.89
N ASN A 59 -3.85 7.48 -9.74
CA ASN A 59 -4.48 7.50 -11.06
C ASN A 59 -3.51 6.91 -12.09
N THR A 60 -3.22 5.61 -11.95
CA THR A 60 -2.24 4.87 -12.74
C THR A 60 -2.46 5.01 -14.24
N ALA A 61 -3.72 5.10 -14.71
CA ALA A 61 -4.04 5.30 -16.12
C ALA A 61 -3.43 6.57 -16.72
N TRP A 62 -3.35 7.65 -15.93
CA TRP A 62 -2.81 8.93 -16.37
C TRP A 62 -1.35 9.14 -15.94
N ALA A 63 -1.01 8.74 -14.72
CA ALA A 63 0.32 8.99 -14.15
C ALA A 63 1.36 7.95 -14.62
N HIS A 64 0.94 6.72 -14.90
CA HIS A 64 1.82 5.60 -15.24
C HIS A 64 1.25 4.76 -16.41
N PRO A 65 0.97 5.37 -17.57
CA PRO A 65 0.17 4.74 -18.64
C PRO A 65 0.76 3.41 -19.15
N VAL A 66 2.09 3.26 -19.17
CA VAL A 66 2.74 2.00 -19.57
C VAL A 66 2.48 0.90 -18.55
N LEU A 67 2.53 1.21 -17.24
CA LEU A 67 2.20 0.24 -16.19
C LEU A 67 0.71 -0.09 -16.20
N PHE A 68 -0.15 0.89 -16.44
CA PHE A 68 -1.59 0.66 -16.61
C PHE A 68 -1.89 -0.30 -17.77
N GLN A 69 -1.24 -0.14 -18.92
CA GLN A 69 -1.34 -1.08 -20.04
C GLN A 69 -0.81 -2.48 -19.71
N ARG A 70 0.19 -2.61 -18.82
CA ARG A 70 0.65 -3.91 -18.32
C ARG A 70 -0.41 -4.56 -17.44
N ILE A 71 -1.00 -3.81 -16.51
CA ILE A 71 -2.09 -4.26 -15.65
C ILE A 71 -3.30 -4.71 -16.49
N GLN A 72 -3.70 -3.93 -17.50
CA GLN A 72 -4.76 -4.30 -18.44
C GLN A 72 -4.46 -5.63 -19.14
N ARG A 73 -3.23 -5.80 -19.63
CA ARG A 73 -2.81 -7.05 -20.28
C ARG A 73 -2.75 -8.23 -19.31
N ALA A 74 -2.31 -8.02 -18.07
CA ALA A 74 -2.29 -9.04 -17.04
C ALA A 74 -3.70 -9.55 -16.75
N LYS A 75 -4.65 -8.64 -16.51
CA LYS A 75 -6.05 -8.97 -16.29
C LYS A 75 -6.74 -9.64 -17.48
N LEU A 76 -6.38 -9.25 -18.72
CA LEU A 76 -6.88 -9.94 -19.91
C LEU A 76 -6.35 -11.38 -20.03
N LYS A 77 -5.11 -11.64 -19.58
CA LYS A 77 -4.51 -12.98 -19.56
C LYS A 77 -5.02 -13.84 -18.40
N ASN A 78 -5.25 -13.22 -17.25
CA ASN A 78 -5.78 -13.84 -16.04
C ASN A 78 -7.06 -13.10 -15.59
N PRO A 79 -8.25 -13.51 -16.08
CA PRO A 79 -9.51 -12.93 -15.67
C PRO A 79 -9.83 -13.08 -14.17
N ASP A 80 -9.18 -14.02 -13.48
CA ASP A 80 -9.37 -14.24 -12.04
C ASP A 80 -8.58 -13.24 -11.18
N MET A 81 -7.64 -12.49 -11.78
CA MET A 81 -6.93 -11.40 -11.11
C MET A 81 -7.91 -10.32 -10.66
N LYS A 82 -8.02 -10.12 -9.35
CA LYS A 82 -8.83 -9.05 -8.75
C LYS A 82 -8.07 -7.74 -8.73
N VAL A 83 -8.71 -6.66 -9.15
CA VAL A 83 -8.19 -5.30 -9.11
C VAL A 83 -9.14 -4.43 -8.29
N ILE A 84 -8.63 -3.87 -7.21
CA ILE A 84 -9.39 -2.99 -6.31
C ILE A 84 -8.76 -1.59 -6.36
N VAL A 85 -9.56 -0.57 -6.62
CA VAL A 85 -9.09 0.83 -6.62
C VAL A 85 -9.58 1.52 -5.35
N VAL A 86 -8.66 2.08 -4.58
CA VAL A 86 -8.91 2.88 -3.37
C VAL A 86 -8.53 4.32 -3.67
N ASP A 87 -9.50 5.13 -4.10
CA ASP A 87 -9.32 6.55 -4.43
C ASP A 87 -10.67 7.26 -4.23
N PRO A 88 -10.74 8.39 -3.49
CA PRO A 88 -11.99 9.15 -3.34
C PRO A 88 -12.64 9.52 -4.68
N ARG A 89 -11.85 9.62 -5.76
CA ARG A 89 -12.31 9.93 -7.11
C ARG A 89 -12.39 8.66 -7.95
N LYS A 90 -13.47 8.56 -8.72
CA LYS A 90 -13.56 7.59 -9.80
C LYS A 90 -12.77 8.11 -11.01
N THR A 91 -11.62 7.50 -11.30
CA THR A 91 -10.74 7.87 -12.42
C THR A 91 -10.78 6.81 -13.53
N GLU A 92 -10.11 7.07 -14.65
CA GLU A 92 -9.94 6.07 -15.73
C GLU A 92 -9.25 4.79 -15.25
N THR A 93 -8.52 4.84 -14.14
CA THR A 93 -7.93 3.66 -13.51
C THR A 93 -9.01 2.67 -13.05
N CYS A 94 -10.22 3.14 -12.72
CA CYS A 94 -11.34 2.28 -12.35
C CYS A 94 -11.88 1.43 -13.52
N THR A 95 -11.47 1.67 -14.76
CA THR A 95 -11.93 0.87 -15.92
C THR A 95 -11.47 -0.58 -15.88
N VAL A 96 -10.42 -0.89 -15.11
CA VAL A 96 -9.95 -2.27 -14.86
C VAL A 96 -10.39 -2.83 -13.51
N ALA A 97 -11.05 -2.04 -12.67
CA ALA A 97 -11.34 -2.41 -11.29
C ALA A 97 -12.57 -3.32 -11.19
N ASP A 98 -12.48 -4.37 -10.36
CA ASP A 98 -13.63 -5.17 -9.92
C ASP A 98 -14.37 -4.48 -8.78
N LEU A 99 -13.64 -3.72 -7.95
CA LEU A 99 -14.20 -2.93 -6.86
C LEU A 99 -13.52 -1.56 -6.81
N HIS A 100 -14.32 -0.52 -6.62
CA HIS A 100 -13.84 0.83 -6.34
C HIS A 100 -14.32 1.24 -4.95
N LEU A 101 -13.39 1.64 -4.09
CA LEU A 101 -13.63 2.19 -2.76
C LEU A 101 -13.41 3.71 -2.78
N PRO A 102 -14.48 4.52 -2.92
CA PRO A 102 -14.41 5.98 -2.87
C PRO A 102 -14.34 6.50 -1.43
N LEU A 103 -13.34 6.05 -0.66
CA LEU A 103 -13.18 6.41 0.74
C LEU A 103 -13.10 7.92 0.96
N LYS A 104 -13.54 8.37 2.14
CA LYS A 104 -13.34 9.72 2.64
C LYS A 104 -11.86 10.10 2.61
N PRO A 105 -11.47 11.25 2.03
CA PRO A 105 -10.07 11.65 1.96
C PRO A 105 -9.38 11.65 3.34
N GLY A 106 -8.27 10.92 3.45
CA GLY A 106 -7.49 10.83 4.69
C GLY A 106 -7.83 9.64 5.59
N SER A 107 -8.85 8.83 5.27
CA SER A 107 -9.25 7.67 6.07
C SER A 107 -8.45 6.39 5.78
N ASP A 108 -7.41 6.46 4.94
CA ASP A 108 -6.64 5.29 4.49
C ASP A 108 -6.03 4.49 5.66
N VAL A 109 -5.54 5.18 6.69
CA VAL A 109 -4.97 4.52 7.90
C VAL A 109 -6.03 3.65 8.58
N ALA A 110 -7.27 4.14 8.69
CA ALA A 110 -8.36 3.39 9.30
C ALA A 110 -8.73 2.16 8.45
N LEU A 111 -8.75 2.31 7.12
CA LEU A 111 -9.02 1.20 6.20
C LEU A 111 -7.99 0.06 6.36
N PHE A 112 -6.69 0.37 6.33
CA PHE A 112 -5.64 -0.65 6.43
C PHE A 112 -5.44 -1.19 7.86
N ASN A 113 -5.64 -0.38 8.91
CA ASN A 113 -5.67 -0.92 10.28
C ASN A 113 -6.87 -1.83 10.51
N GLY A 114 -8.03 -1.47 9.94
CA GLY A 114 -9.22 -2.32 9.93
C GLY A 114 -8.96 -3.65 9.23
N LEU A 115 -8.28 -3.62 8.07
CA LEU A 115 -7.88 -4.84 7.35
C LEU A 115 -6.99 -5.73 8.22
N LEU A 116 -6.00 -5.14 8.88
CA LEU A 116 -5.09 -5.89 9.74
C LEU A 116 -5.83 -6.55 10.92
N SER A 117 -6.73 -5.81 11.59
CA SER A 117 -7.56 -6.36 12.67
C SER A 117 -8.48 -7.48 12.17
N TYR A 118 -9.10 -7.29 11.00
CA TYR A 118 -9.95 -8.29 10.38
C TYR A 118 -9.18 -9.56 10.03
N ALA A 119 -7.99 -9.44 9.43
CA ALA A 119 -7.13 -10.56 9.10
C ALA A 119 -6.72 -11.37 10.36
N ASN A 120 -6.42 -10.67 11.46
CA ASN A 120 -6.15 -11.32 12.74
C ASN A 120 -7.37 -12.09 13.25
N ALA A 121 -8.56 -11.48 13.22
CA ALA A 121 -9.80 -12.11 13.67
C ALA A 121 -10.19 -13.34 12.83
N GLN A 122 -9.85 -13.35 11.54
CA GLN A 122 -10.06 -14.50 10.64
C GLN A 122 -8.97 -15.58 10.76
N GLY A 123 -7.96 -15.40 11.62
CA GLY A 123 -6.85 -16.34 11.76
C GLY A 123 -5.92 -16.39 10.53
N ARG A 124 -5.92 -15.36 9.69
CA ARG A 124 -5.08 -15.27 8.48
C ARG A 124 -3.60 -15.00 8.79
N ILE A 125 -3.33 -14.44 9.96
CA ILE A 125 -1.98 -14.08 10.43
C ILE A 125 -1.38 -15.27 11.17
N ASP A 126 -0.33 -15.87 10.61
CA ASP A 126 0.49 -16.85 11.31
C ASP A 126 1.57 -16.12 12.10
N LYS A 127 1.31 -15.93 13.40
CA LYS A 127 2.23 -15.25 14.31
C LYS A 127 3.64 -15.87 14.30
N SER A 128 3.75 -17.19 14.23
CA SER A 128 5.05 -17.86 14.27
C SER A 128 5.89 -17.58 13.03
N VAL A 129 5.23 -17.48 11.86
CA VAL A 129 5.88 -17.11 10.60
C VAL A 129 6.31 -15.65 10.64
N VAL A 130 5.43 -14.73 11.03
CA VAL A 130 5.75 -13.30 11.07
C VAL A 130 6.88 -13.01 12.05
N GLU A 131 6.87 -13.61 13.25
CA GLU A 131 7.92 -13.43 14.26
C GLU A 131 9.28 -14.02 13.84
N SER A 132 9.34 -14.82 12.77
CA SER A 132 10.60 -15.30 12.23
C SER A 132 11.38 -14.23 11.44
N TYR A 133 10.71 -13.18 10.96
CA TYR A 133 11.31 -12.13 10.14
C TYR A 133 10.92 -10.68 10.51
N ALA A 134 9.97 -10.49 11.40
CA ALA A 134 9.50 -9.16 11.84
C ALA A 134 9.28 -9.11 13.36
N GLU A 135 9.34 -7.91 13.92
CA GLU A 135 9.10 -7.62 15.33
C GLU A 135 7.88 -6.69 15.51
N GLY A 136 7.34 -6.61 16.73
CA GLY A 136 6.28 -5.65 17.07
C GLY A 136 4.87 -6.03 16.60
N LEU A 137 4.62 -7.30 16.26
CA LEU A 137 3.31 -7.75 15.78
C LEU A 137 2.21 -7.53 16.83
N ASP A 138 2.44 -7.92 18.09
CA ASP A 138 1.45 -7.81 19.16
C ASP A 138 1.05 -6.36 19.43
N GLU A 139 2.02 -5.44 19.48
CA GLU A 139 1.77 -4.00 19.65
C GLU A 139 1.00 -3.44 18.45
N THR A 140 1.37 -3.86 17.23
CA THR A 140 0.70 -3.43 16.00
C THR A 140 -0.75 -3.91 15.96
N LEU A 141 -1.00 -5.17 16.28
CA LEU A 141 -2.35 -5.75 16.37
C LEU A 141 -3.17 -5.08 17.46
N SER A 142 -2.58 -4.82 18.63
CA SER A 142 -3.26 -4.12 19.73
C SER A 142 -3.70 -2.72 19.33
N SER A 143 -2.86 -1.99 18.57
CA SER A 143 -3.21 -0.68 18.04
C SER A 143 -4.29 -0.75 16.94
N ALA A 144 -4.29 -1.79 16.12
CA ALA A 144 -5.23 -1.96 15.01
C ALA A 144 -6.62 -2.45 15.45
N ASN A 145 -6.68 -3.31 16.47
CA ASN A 145 -7.92 -3.87 17.04
C ASN A 145 -8.84 -2.83 17.72
N ALA A 146 -8.47 -1.56 17.71
CA ALA A 146 -9.32 -0.47 18.22
C ALA A 146 -10.52 -0.16 17.30
N LEU A 147 -10.55 -0.69 16.07
CA LEU A 147 -11.61 -0.42 15.09
C LEU A 147 -12.35 -1.71 14.72
N THR A 148 -13.67 -1.71 14.93
CA THR A 148 -14.58 -2.70 14.34
C THR A 148 -14.84 -2.41 12.87
N LEU A 149 -15.46 -3.35 12.15
CA LEU A 149 -15.84 -3.14 10.75
C LEU A 149 -16.80 -1.94 10.59
N ASP A 150 -17.71 -1.74 11.55
CA ASP A 150 -18.62 -0.59 11.60
C ASP A 150 -17.86 0.73 11.82
N ASP A 151 -16.87 0.75 12.73
CA ASP A 151 -16.03 1.94 12.96
C ASP A 151 -15.25 2.32 11.70
N VAL A 152 -14.68 1.33 10.99
CA VAL A 152 -13.97 1.57 9.73
C VAL A 152 -14.91 2.11 8.66
N ALA A 153 -16.12 1.58 8.57
CA ALA A 153 -17.16 2.04 7.63
C ALA A 153 -17.55 3.49 7.88
N GLU A 154 -17.77 3.87 9.14
CA GLU A 154 -18.08 5.25 9.52
C GLU A 154 -16.90 6.19 9.21
N VAL A 155 -15.67 5.83 9.59
CA VAL A 155 -14.49 6.67 9.37
C VAL A 155 -14.18 6.84 7.88
N CYS A 156 -14.36 5.77 7.10
CA CYS A 156 -14.11 5.79 5.65
C CYS A 156 -15.27 6.32 4.82
N ASP A 157 -16.45 6.53 5.41
CA ASP A 157 -17.68 6.90 4.69
C ASP A 157 -17.98 5.90 3.54
N LEU A 158 -17.94 4.61 3.87
CA LEU A 158 -18.13 3.50 2.92
C LEU A 158 -19.14 2.49 3.46
N ASP A 159 -19.84 1.82 2.56
CA ASP A 159 -20.70 0.69 2.91
C ASP A 159 -19.88 -0.46 3.51
N ILE A 160 -20.38 -1.03 4.61
CA ILE A 160 -19.78 -2.18 5.31
C ILE A 160 -19.53 -3.34 4.34
N SER A 161 -20.45 -3.61 3.41
CA SER A 161 -20.31 -4.67 2.42
C SER A 161 -19.11 -4.47 1.49
N SER A 162 -18.82 -3.23 1.12
CA SER A 162 -17.70 -2.88 0.23
C SER A 162 -16.37 -3.03 0.97
N ILE A 163 -16.31 -2.61 2.24
CA ILE A 163 -15.12 -2.82 3.08
C ILE A 163 -14.91 -4.31 3.33
N LYS A 164 -15.96 -5.05 3.67
CA LYS A 164 -15.86 -6.50 3.88
C LYS A 164 -15.38 -7.20 2.62
N ALA A 165 -15.89 -6.84 1.44
CA ALA A 165 -15.45 -7.42 0.17
C ALA A 165 -13.95 -7.16 -0.10
N PHE A 166 -13.46 -5.97 0.23
CA PHE A 166 -12.03 -5.65 0.16
C PHE A 166 -11.20 -6.47 1.15
N PHE A 167 -11.67 -6.59 2.41
CA PHE A 167 -10.98 -7.35 3.44
C PHE A 167 -10.95 -8.84 3.14
N ASP A 168 -12.07 -9.42 2.71
CA ASP A 168 -12.16 -10.81 2.27
C ASP A 168 -11.19 -11.06 1.10
N ALA A 169 -11.22 -10.20 0.08
CA ALA A 169 -10.32 -10.35 -1.08
C ALA A 169 -8.84 -10.37 -0.69
N PHE A 170 -8.43 -9.53 0.26
CA PHE A 170 -7.04 -9.48 0.73
C PHE A 170 -6.68 -10.70 1.59
N CYS A 171 -7.57 -11.13 2.49
CA CYS A 171 -7.35 -12.31 3.32
C CYS A 171 -7.30 -13.62 2.51
N GLU A 172 -8.10 -13.73 1.45
CA GLU A 172 -8.17 -14.89 0.57
C GLU A 172 -7.03 -14.95 -0.48
N ALA A 173 -6.39 -13.82 -0.77
CA ALA A 173 -5.36 -13.73 -1.79
C ALA A 173 -4.11 -14.56 -1.42
N SER A 174 -3.63 -15.36 -2.37
CA SER A 174 -2.35 -16.07 -2.24
C SER A 174 -1.17 -15.16 -2.58
N SER A 175 -1.39 -14.16 -3.44
CA SER A 175 -0.45 -13.08 -3.75
C SER A 175 -1.20 -11.74 -3.84
N ALA A 176 -0.59 -10.68 -3.32
CA ALA A 176 -1.21 -9.35 -3.35
C ALA A 176 -0.18 -8.23 -3.48
N ILE A 177 -0.48 -7.24 -4.32
CA ILE A 177 0.29 -6.00 -4.44
C ILE A 177 -0.58 -4.82 -4.03
N THR A 178 -0.06 -3.97 -3.14
CA THR A 178 -0.63 -2.63 -2.94
C THR A 178 0.21 -1.62 -3.70
N PHE A 179 -0.29 -1.17 -4.85
CA PHE A 179 0.36 -0.20 -5.71
C PHE A 179 -0.12 1.22 -5.38
N TYR A 180 0.75 2.06 -4.82
CA TYR A 180 0.34 3.35 -4.25
C TYR A 180 1.23 4.53 -4.65
N SER A 181 0.63 5.73 -4.68
CA SER A 181 1.32 6.96 -5.08
C SER A 181 0.87 8.18 -4.27
N MET A 182 0.72 9.34 -4.90
CA MET A 182 0.60 10.64 -4.24
C MET A 182 -0.64 10.81 -3.35
N GLY A 183 -1.74 10.09 -3.58
CA GLY A 183 -2.90 10.11 -2.67
C GLY A 183 -2.56 9.57 -1.26
N VAL A 184 -1.53 8.72 -1.18
CA VAL A 184 -0.93 8.27 0.07
C VAL A 184 0.16 9.24 0.53
N ASN A 185 1.14 9.52 -0.34
CA ASN A 185 2.37 10.20 0.07
C ASN A 185 2.19 11.68 0.43
N GLN A 186 1.34 12.42 -0.30
CA GLN A 186 1.11 13.87 -0.11
C GLN A 186 0.07 14.13 0.99
N SER A 187 0.42 13.72 2.21
CA SER A 187 -0.45 13.78 3.37
C SER A 187 0.37 14.12 4.61
N SER A 188 -0.21 14.83 5.57
CA SER A 188 0.39 15.03 6.89
C SER A 188 0.62 13.70 7.63
N ALA A 189 -0.18 12.69 7.31
CA ALA A 189 -0.04 11.32 7.81
C ALA A 189 0.55 10.36 6.75
N GLY A 190 1.26 10.86 5.72
CA GLY A 190 1.69 10.04 4.57
C GLY A 190 2.59 8.86 4.95
N VAL A 191 3.49 9.04 5.93
CA VAL A 191 4.33 7.97 6.47
C VAL A 191 3.49 6.88 7.11
N ASP A 192 2.51 7.26 7.92
CA ASP A 192 1.68 6.30 8.66
C ASP A 192 0.69 5.57 7.74
N LYS A 193 0.21 6.22 6.68
CA LYS A 193 -0.57 5.56 5.62
C LYS A 193 0.26 4.48 4.91
N ALA A 194 1.47 4.81 4.48
CA ALA A 194 2.38 3.85 3.86
C ALA A 194 2.76 2.72 4.84
N GLN A 195 2.98 3.04 6.12
CA GLN A 195 3.26 2.04 7.15
C GLN A 195 2.07 1.09 7.37
N ALA A 196 0.83 1.59 7.38
CA ALA A 196 -0.35 0.74 7.52
C ALA A 196 -0.48 -0.27 6.37
N ILE A 197 -0.17 0.16 5.14
CA ILE A 197 -0.07 -0.73 3.98
C ILE A 197 1.02 -1.79 4.19
N ILE A 198 2.24 -1.37 4.55
CA ILE A 198 3.38 -2.28 4.77
C ILE A 198 3.06 -3.31 5.86
N ASN A 199 2.43 -2.89 6.97
CA ASN A 199 2.05 -3.77 8.07
C ASN A 199 1.10 -4.88 7.62
N CYS A 200 0.15 -4.59 6.73
CA CYS A 200 -0.75 -5.61 6.17
C CYS A 200 0.03 -6.68 5.38
N HIS A 201 0.97 -6.26 4.53
CA HIS A 201 1.79 -7.19 3.76
C HIS A 201 2.72 -8.03 4.65
N LEU A 202 3.34 -7.42 5.65
CA LEU A 202 4.20 -8.14 6.61
C LEU A 202 3.39 -9.14 7.45
N ALA A 203 2.24 -8.74 7.98
CA ALA A 203 1.45 -9.58 8.88
C ALA A 203 0.76 -10.75 8.18
N MET A 204 0.43 -10.61 6.89
CA MET A 204 -0.19 -11.67 6.10
C MET A 204 0.81 -12.49 5.27
N ASP A 205 2.12 -12.30 5.48
CA ASP A 205 3.20 -12.99 4.75
C ASP A 205 3.07 -12.85 3.22
N LEU A 206 2.73 -11.61 2.79
CA LEU A 206 2.57 -11.18 1.40
C LEU A 206 3.69 -10.22 1.02
N ILE A 207 4.93 -10.66 1.21
CA ILE A 207 6.17 -9.93 0.89
C ILE A 207 7.28 -10.91 0.47
N ALA A 208 8.25 -10.42 -0.32
CA ALA A 208 9.42 -11.20 -0.77
C ALA A 208 9.06 -12.50 -1.53
N LYS A 209 7.92 -12.48 -2.23
CA LYS A 209 7.40 -13.54 -3.10
C LYS A 209 6.90 -12.89 -4.39
N ASP A 210 6.91 -13.63 -5.49
CA ASP A 210 6.39 -13.13 -6.76
C ASP A 210 4.94 -12.65 -6.59
N GLY A 211 4.62 -11.48 -7.15
CA GLY A 211 3.28 -10.90 -7.08
C GLY A 211 2.89 -10.40 -5.68
N CYS A 212 3.86 -10.21 -4.77
CA CYS A 212 3.60 -9.81 -3.39
C CYS A 212 4.35 -8.54 -2.97
N GLY A 213 3.62 -7.57 -2.42
CA GLY A 213 4.22 -6.55 -1.55
C GLY A 213 3.66 -5.13 -1.67
N PRO A 214 4.11 -4.24 -0.77
CA PRO A 214 3.80 -2.82 -0.82
C PRO A 214 4.66 -2.14 -1.89
N PHE A 215 4.03 -1.64 -2.94
CA PHE A 215 4.71 -1.07 -4.10
C PHE A 215 4.44 0.44 -4.23
N SER A 216 5.34 1.25 -3.66
CA SER A 216 5.35 2.70 -3.87
C SER A 216 5.80 3.05 -5.28
N ILE A 217 5.05 3.91 -5.98
CA ILE A 217 5.42 4.41 -7.31
C ILE A 217 5.53 5.94 -7.32
N THR A 218 6.58 6.41 -7.99
CA THR A 218 6.80 7.83 -8.31
C THR A 218 6.27 8.20 -9.68
#